data_AF-A0A1B6LY52-F1
#
_entry.id   AF-A0A1B6LY52-F1
#
_cell.length_a   1.000
_cell.length_b   1.000
_cell.length_c   1.000
_cell.angle_alpha   90.00
_cell.angle_beta   90.00
_cell.angle_gamma   90.00
#
_symmetry.space_group_name_H-M   'P 1'
#
loop_
_entity.id
_entity.type
_entity.pdbx_description
1 polymer ?
#
loop_
_entity_poly.entity_id
_entity_poly.type
_entity_poly.pdbx_seq_one_letter_code
_entity_poly.pdbx_strand_id
1 'polypeptide(L)'
;WFIPVLAFLATATAVPTPKIFKICVPHNAYDACLQMVEQGKSVDVTMSCVLARDRLDCMSKMKEHEADWEAVDPEDMYIAAKRFGDSFNIFKEIRTKEEPDA
;
A
#
# COMPACT_ATOMS: atom_id res chain seq x y z
N TRP A 1 -39.38 -47.96 -4.08
CA TRP A 1 -38.29 -47.73 -3.13
C TRP A 1 -37.18 -46.99 -3.89
N PHE A 2 -37.29 -45.67 -3.99
CA PHE A 2 -36.29 -44.79 -4.60
C PHE A 2 -35.99 -43.72 -3.56
N ILE A 3 -34.79 -43.76 -2.98
CA ILE A 3 -34.31 -42.76 -2.03
C ILE A 3 -33.53 -41.74 -2.85
N PRO A 4 -33.97 -40.48 -2.99
CA PRO A 4 -33.14 -39.45 -3.60
C PRO A 4 -32.13 -39.00 -2.54
N VAL A 5 -30.86 -39.28 -2.79
CA VAL A 5 -29.74 -38.72 -2.01
C VAL A 5 -29.65 -37.24 -2.36
N LEU A 6 -30.14 -36.38 -1.46
CA LEU A 6 -29.93 -34.93 -1.54
C LEU A 6 -28.46 -34.64 -1.23
N ALA A 7 -27.66 -34.38 -2.27
CA ALA A 7 -26.30 -33.91 -2.11
C ALA A 7 -26.31 -32.47 -1.57
N PHE A 8 -26.02 -32.31 -0.27
CA PHE A 8 -25.82 -31.01 0.37
C PHE A 8 -24.47 -30.45 -0.09
N LEU A 9 -24.47 -29.61 -1.13
CA LEU A 9 -23.31 -28.81 -1.54
C LEU A 9 -23.07 -27.73 -0.47
N ALA A 10 -22.09 -27.96 0.42
CA ALA A 10 -21.59 -26.94 1.32
C ALA A 10 -20.85 -25.87 0.50
N THR A 11 -21.49 -24.73 0.28
CA THR A 11 -20.84 -23.54 -0.29
C THR A 11 -19.94 -22.91 0.77
N ALA A 12 -18.63 -23.10 0.67
CA ALA A 12 -17.66 -22.38 1.48
C ALA A 12 -17.69 -20.89 1.09
N THR A 13 -18.23 -20.03 1.95
CA THR A 13 -18.14 -18.58 1.80
C THR A 13 -16.73 -18.13 2.17
N ALA A 14 -15.90 -17.80 1.19
CA ALA A 14 -14.60 -17.17 1.44
C ALA A 14 -14.84 -15.78 2.06
N VAL A 15 -14.48 -15.62 3.34
CA VAL A 15 -14.49 -14.30 3.99
C VAL A 15 -13.33 -13.49 3.41
N PRO A 16 -13.58 -12.28 2.85
CA PRO A 16 -12.50 -11.43 2.37
C PRO A 16 -11.59 -11.02 3.53
N THR A 17 -10.32 -11.41 3.48
CA THR A 17 -9.33 -10.93 4.45
C THR A 17 -9.07 -9.45 4.20
N PRO A 18 -9.10 -8.58 5.23
CA PRO A 18 -8.74 -7.18 5.08
C PRO A 18 -7.33 -7.05 4.48
N LYS A 19 -7.20 -6.33 3.38
CA LYS A 19 -5.88 -6.05 2.79
C LYS A 19 -5.18 -5.00 3.64
N ILE A 20 -4.01 -5.36 4.17
CA ILE A 20 -3.12 -4.43 4.88
C ILE A 20 -2.18 -3.82 3.86
N PHE A 21 -2.22 -2.50 3.70
CA PHE A 21 -1.30 -1.78 2.82
C PHE A 21 -0.03 -1.37 3.56
N LYS A 22 1.11 -1.57 2.92
CA LYS A 22 2.46 -1.35 3.46
C LYS A 22 3.02 -0.03 2.93
N ILE A 23 2.97 1.02 3.76
CA ILE A 23 3.62 2.30 3.44
C ILE A 23 5.12 2.19 3.77
N CYS A 24 5.98 2.53 2.82
CA CYS A 24 7.41 2.62 3.04
C CYS A 24 7.81 4.04 3.45
N VAL A 25 8.68 4.15 4.46
CA VAL A 25 9.19 5.43 4.93
C VAL A 25 10.69 5.35 5.28
N PRO A 26 11.45 6.44 5.08
CA PRO A 26 12.82 6.54 5.52
C PRO A 26 12.94 6.57 7.06
N HIS A 27 14.13 6.29 7.59
CA HIS A 27 14.39 6.21 9.04
C HIS A 27 13.89 7.41 9.84
N ASN A 28 14.05 8.62 9.31
CA ASN A 28 13.63 9.86 9.99
C ASN A 28 12.10 10.03 10.11
N ALA A 29 11.31 9.24 9.38
CA ALA A 29 9.85 9.29 9.40
C ALA A 29 9.19 8.03 9.97
N TYR A 30 9.98 7.02 10.39
CA TYR A 30 9.46 5.73 10.83
C TYR A 30 8.57 5.83 12.07
N ASP A 31 9.01 6.56 13.10
CA ASP A 31 8.22 6.72 14.32
C ASP A 31 6.91 7.49 14.07
N ALA A 32 6.94 8.50 13.20
CA ALA A 32 5.75 9.23 12.78
C ALA A 32 4.79 8.32 11.99
N CYS A 33 5.32 7.43 11.15
CA CYS A 33 4.51 6.42 10.47
C CYS A 33 3.82 5.49 11.47
N LEU A 34 4.54 4.99 12.48
CA LEU A 34 3.95 4.12 13.51
C LEU A 34 2.79 4.80 14.25
N GLN A 35 2.94 6.08 14.57
CA GLN A 35 1.86 6.87 15.18
C GLN A 35 0.67 7.04 14.22
N MET A 36 0.92 7.34 12.95
CA MET A 36 -0.12 7.52 11.93
C MET A 36 -0.93 6.24 11.69
N VAL A 37 -0.27 5.08 11.56
CA VAL A 37 -0.99 3.82 11.32
C VAL A 37 -1.81 3.37 12.54
N GLU A 38 -1.37 3.73 13.75
CA GLU A 38 -2.16 3.52 14.96
C GLU A 38 -3.41 4.41 14.96
N GLN A 39 -3.27 5.70 14.62
CA GLN A 39 -4.40 6.62 14.49
C GLN A 39 -5.39 6.17 13.39
N GLY A 40 -4.88 5.62 12.27
CA GLY A 40 -5.69 5.11 11.16
C GLY A 40 -6.71 4.04 11.57
N LYS A 41 -6.39 3.22 12.59
CA LYS A 41 -7.32 2.21 13.13
C LYS A 41 -8.62 2.81 13.65
N SER A 42 -8.60 4.06 14.15
CA SER A 42 -9.79 4.74 14.65
C SER A 42 -10.79 5.12 13.56
N VAL A 43 -10.35 5.14 12.30
CA VAL A 43 -11.16 5.47 11.11
C VAL A 43 -11.22 4.29 10.12
N ASP A 44 -11.03 3.07 10.61
CA ASP A 44 -11.10 1.81 9.85
C ASP A 44 -10.08 1.71 8.68
N VAL A 45 -8.94 2.40 8.81
CA VAL A 45 -7.82 2.30 7.87
C VAL A 45 -6.76 1.37 8.45
N THR A 46 -6.51 0.24 7.78
CA THR A 46 -5.52 -0.76 8.21
C THR A 46 -4.27 -0.72 7.33
N MET A 47 -3.15 -0.31 7.92
CA MET A 47 -1.86 -0.15 7.23
C MET A 47 -0.70 -0.59 8.13
N SER A 48 0.48 -0.82 7.54
CA SER A 48 1.72 -1.09 8.28
C SER A 48 2.89 -0.29 7.71
N CYS A 49 3.87 0.03 8.54
CA CYS A 49 5.07 0.75 8.15
C CYS A 49 6.19 -0.20 7.74
N VAL A 50 6.88 0.10 6.64
CA VAL A 50 8.11 -0.54 6.21
C VAL A 50 9.24 0.47 6.36
N LEU A 51 10.27 0.11 7.15
CA LEU A 51 11.46 0.92 7.34
C LEU A 51 12.42 0.75 6.16
N ALA A 52 12.93 1.87 5.63
CA ALA A 52 14.00 1.90 4.65
C ALA A 52 15.08 2.91 5.04
N ARG A 53 16.30 2.74 4.52
CA ARG A 53 17.40 3.70 4.70
C ARG A 53 17.03 5.10 4.22
N ASP A 54 16.49 5.17 3.01
CA ASP A 54 16.08 6.39 2.30
C ASP A 54 14.98 6.04 1.27
N ARG A 55 14.53 7.04 0.50
CA ARG A 55 13.48 6.85 -0.53
C ARG A 55 13.92 5.90 -1.66
N LEU A 56 15.21 5.85 -2.03
CA LEU A 56 15.68 4.92 -3.07
C LEU A 56 15.63 3.46 -2.59
N ASP A 57 15.92 3.24 -1.31
CA ASP A 57 15.74 1.94 -0.68
C ASP A 57 14.25 1.57 -0.62
N CYS A 58 13.36 2.52 -0.32
CA CYS A 58 11.91 2.30 -0.43
C CYS A 58 11.45 1.88 -1.83
N MET A 59 11.88 2.57 -2.89
CA MET A 59 11.57 2.16 -4.27
C MET A 59 12.04 0.73 -4.56
N SER A 60 13.22 0.36 -4.06
CA SER A 60 13.77 -1.00 -4.23
C SER A 60 12.88 -2.03 -3.53
N LYS A 61 12.47 -1.75 -2.29
CA LYS A 61 11.52 -2.56 -1.51
C LYS A 61 10.14 -2.65 -2.17
N MET A 62 9.65 -1.57 -2.77
CA MET A 62 8.40 -1.59 -3.54
C MET A 62 8.51 -2.47 -4.79
N LYS A 63 9.63 -2.39 -5.51
CA LYS A 63 9.89 -3.22 -6.69
C LYS A 63 9.95 -4.71 -6.35
N GLU A 64 10.45 -5.03 -5.16
CA GLU A 64 10.52 -6.39 -4.61
C GLU A 64 9.23 -6.84 -3.90
N HIS A 65 8.18 -6.01 -3.93
CA HIS A 65 6.90 -6.24 -3.25
C HIS A 65 7.01 -6.37 -1.72
N GLU A 66 8.11 -5.89 -1.12
CA GLU A 66 8.26 -5.75 0.33
C GLU A 66 7.42 -4.59 0.88
N ALA A 67 7.21 -3.54 0.08
CA ALA A 67 6.30 -2.42 0.36
C ALA A 67 5.33 -2.19 -0.80
N ASP A 68 4.26 -1.42 -0.57
CA ASP A 68 3.20 -1.20 -1.56
C ASP A 68 3.23 0.23 -2.14
N TRP A 69 3.59 1.23 -1.35
CA TRP A 69 3.65 2.63 -1.79
C TRP A 69 4.52 3.50 -0.88
N GLU A 70 4.96 4.64 -1.39
CA GLU A 70 5.65 5.71 -0.65
C GLU A 70 5.21 7.08 -1.17
N ALA A 71 5.50 8.15 -0.42
CA ALA A 71 5.36 9.51 -0.92
C ALA A 71 6.66 9.94 -1.62
N VAL A 72 6.53 10.49 -2.83
CA VAL A 72 7.65 10.87 -3.69
C VAL A 72 7.53 12.31 -4.15
N ASP A 73 8.68 12.96 -4.33
CA ASP A 73 8.77 14.23 -5.06
C ASP A 73 8.90 13.95 -6.58
N PRO A 74 8.64 14.92 -7.48
CA PRO A 74 8.79 14.71 -8.93
C PRO A 74 10.18 14.23 -9.35
N GLU A 75 11.24 14.63 -8.62
CA GLU A 75 12.61 14.18 -8.85
C GLU A 75 12.79 12.69 -8.55
N ASP A 76 12.13 12.19 -7.50
CA ASP A 76 12.11 10.77 -7.14
C ASP A 76 11.39 9.96 -8.24
N MET A 77 10.29 10.49 -8.80
CA MET A 77 9.58 9.87 -9.93
C MET A 77 10.48 9.73 -11.17
N TYR A 78 11.30 10.74 -11.47
CA TYR A 78 12.27 10.67 -12.57
C TYR A 78 13.29 9.56 -12.33
N ILE A 79 13.85 9.45 -11.12
CA ILE A 79 14.78 8.38 -10.77
C ILE A 79 14.08 7.02 -10.90
N ALA A 80 12.85 6.91 -10.43
CA ALA A 80 12.06 5.69 -10.49
C ALA A 80 11.88 5.21 -11.95
N ALA A 81 11.47 6.11 -12.84
CA ALA A 81 11.32 5.83 -14.27
C ALA A 81 12.63 5.42 -14.95
N LYS A 82 13.75 6.07 -14.58
CA LYS A 82 15.07 5.74 -15.16
C LYS A 82 15.66 4.43 -14.65
N ARG A 83 15.44 4.09 -13.38
CA ARG A 83 16.06 2.93 -12.74
C ARG A 83 15.20 1.67 -12.81
N PHE A 84 13.88 1.82 -12.73
CA PHE A 84 12.94 0.71 -12.61
C PHE A 84 11.93 0.64 -13.76
N GLY A 85 12.00 1.54 -14.76
CA GLY A 85 11.09 1.56 -15.91
C GLY A 85 9.63 1.73 -15.49
N ASP A 86 8.73 1.00 -16.13
CA ASP A 86 7.28 1.10 -15.93
C ASP A 86 6.77 0.30 -14.70
N SER A 87 7.64 0.11 -13.69
CA SER A 87 7.31 -0.70 -12.51
C SER A 87 6.37 -0.02 -11.52
N PHE A 88 6.13 1.29 -11.69
CA PHE A 88 5.40 2.10 -10.73
C PHE A 88 4.30 2.91 -11.41
N ASN A 89 3.28 3.24 -10.63
CA ASN A 89 2.19 4.13 -11.03
C ASN A 89 2.06 5.26 -10.00
N ILE A 90 1.78 6.46 -10.49
CA ILE A 90 1.36 7.57 -9.64
C ILE A 90 -0.16 7.51 -9.52
N PHE A 91 -0.66 7.32 -8.31
CA PHE A 91 -2.10 7.18 -8.06
C PHE A 91 -2.66 8.31 -7.20
N LYS A 92 -1.80 9.17 -6.62
CA LYS A 92 -2.20 10.27 -5.75
C LYS A 92 -1.23 11.44 -5.88
N GLU A 93 -1.80 12.64 -5.90
CA GLU A 93 -1.07 13.89 -5.84
C GLU A 93 -1.42 14.64 -4.53
N ILE A 94 -0.43 15.37 -4.02
CA ILE A 94 -0.58 16.29 -2.89
C ILE A 94 -0.52 17.70 -3.46
N ARG A 95 -1.63 18.43 -3.39
CA ARG A 95 -1.77 19.78 -3.92
C ARG A 95 -2.13 20.77 -2.83
N THR A 96 -1.90 22.04 -3.09
CA THR A 96 -2.34 23.14 -2.23
C THR A 96 -3.83 23.42 -2.47
N LYS A 97 -4.46 24.19 -1.58
CA LYS A 97 -5.86 24.61 -1.77
C LYS A 97 -5.97 25.75 -2.77
N GLU A 98 -4.91 26.53 -2.88
CA GLU A 98 -4.78 27.70 -3.72
C GLU A 98 -4.67 27.31 -5.19
N GLU A 99 -4.01 26.17 -5.47
CA GLU A 99 -3.75 25.69 -6.83
C GLU A 99 -4.19 24.22 -6.99
N PRO A 100 -5.50 23.93 -6.96
CA PRO A 100 -6.01 22.57 -7.03
C PRO A 100 -5.85 21.93 -8.41
N ASP A 101 -5.72 22.73 -9.47
CA ASP A 101 -5.71 22.30 -10.89
C ASP A 101 -4.38 22.59 -11.61
N ALA A 102 -3.32 22.95 -10.89
CA ALA A 102 -1.99 23.20 -11.47
C ALA A 102 -1.36 21.96 -12.13
#